data_AF-A0A6I2SXW5-F1
#
_entry.id   AF-A0A6I2SXW5-F1
#
_cell.length_a   1.000
_cell.length_b   1.000
_cell.length_c   1.000
_cell.angle_alpha   90.00
_cell.angle_beta   90.00
_cell.angle_gamma   90.00
#
_symmetry.space_group_name_H-M   'P 1'
#
loop_
_entity.id
_entity.type
_entity.pdbx_description
1 polymer ?
#
loop_
_entity_poly.entity_id
_entity_poly.type
_entity_poly.pdbx_seq_one_letter_code
_entity_poly.pdbx_strand_id
1 'polypeptide(L)'
;MSEAKVSRYGKTCSTNRCSTIPRISLRPVTDDDQEFLIQLYASTRAEEKELVGWPDELWDQFMRMQFDLQQAHYRRSYDNPSFDIILADDTPVGRLYLDRRADEYRLIDLALLPQFRGLGIGSSLLKAVVQESEEQGFPVSLHVEKHNPILDYYRRIGFRIAEDRGAYFYMIRTPAAKDRSGGDDTGREPEEGNDEFP
;
A
#
# COMPACT_ATOMS: atom_id res chain seq x y z
N MET A 1 22.01 -21.20 -7.28
CA MET A 1 21.65 -20.16 -6.32
C MET A 1 20.19 -19.82 -6.51
N SER A 2 19.42 -20.10 -5.44
CA SER A 2 18.03 -19.73 -5.12
C SER A 2 16.88 -20.14 -6.06
N GLU A 3 16.13 -21.14 -5.59
CA GLU A 3 14.86 -21.66 -6.11
C GLU A 3 13.68 -20.71 -5.82
N ALA A 4 12.83 -20.48 -6.83
CA ALA A 4 11.54 -19.83 -6.65
C ALA A 4 10.53 -20.81 -6.04
N LYS A 5 10.07 -20.54 -4.80
CA LYS A 5 8.97 -21.26 -4.16
C LYS A 5 7.65 -20.94 -4.87
N VAL A 6 7.21 -21.83 -5.75
CA VAL A 6 5.86 -21.84 -6.34
C VAL A 6 4.91 -22.50 -5.34
N SER A 7 4.11 -21.71 -4.63
CA SER A 7 3.08 -22.22 -3.73
C SER A 7 1.85 -22.68 -4.54
N ARG A 8 1.63 -23.99 -4.60
CA ARG A 8 0.47 -24.64 -5.24
C ARG A 8 -0.69 -24.68 -4.26
N TYR A 9 -1.81 -24.04 -4.61
CA TYR A 9 -3.10 -24.35 -4.01
C TYR A 9 -4.04 -24.91 -5.07
N GLY A 10 -4.56 -26.11 -4.79
CA GLY A 10 -5.56 -26.78 -5.60
C GLY A 10 -6.75 -27.23 -4.75
N LYS A 11 -7.82 -27.58 -5.49
CA LYS A 11 -9.14 -28.13 -5.10
C LYS A 11 -10.23 -27.10 -4.79
N THR A 12 -11.48 -27.23 -5.23
CA THR A 12 -12.18 -28.06 -6.24
C THR A 12 -13.49 -27.33 -6.59
N CYS A 13 -13.94 -27.50 -7.82
CA CYS A 13 -15.12 -26.88 -8.43
C CYS A 13 -16.47 -27.27 -7.79
N SER A 14 -17.43 -26.34 -7.73
CA SER A 14 -18.83 -26.62 -8.06
C SER A 14 -19.56 -25.34 -8.54
N THR A 15 -19.98 -25.38 -9.81
CA THR A 15 -21.13 -24.70 -10.46
C THR A 15 -21.10 -23.17 -10.72
N ASN A 16 -20.83 -22.83 -11.99
CA ASN A 16 -21.33 -21.69 -12.79
C ASN A 16 -21.05 -20.23 -12.37
N ARG A 17 -19.76 -19.90 -12.28
CA ARG A 17 -19.08 -18.83 -13.05
C ARG A 17 -17.62 -18.90 -12.61
N CYS A 18 -16.78 -19.60 -13.37
CA CYS A 18 -15.35 -19.54 -13.15
C CYS A 18 -14.86 -18.22 -13.76
N SER A 19 -15.09 -17.10 -13.06
CA SER A 19 -14.27 -15.93 -13.29
C SER A 19 -12.88 -16.31 -12.79
N THR A 20 -11.99 -16.63 -13.72
CA THR A 20 -10.57 -16.79 -13.40
C THR A 20 -10.12 -15.51 -12.71
N ILE A 21 -9.78 -15.60 -11.42
CA ILE A 21 -9.20 -14.47 -10.70
C ILE A 21 -7.83 -14.25 -11.34
N PRO A 22 -7.56 -13.06 -11.91
CA PRO A 22 -6.28 -12.80 -12.56
C PRO A 22 -5.16 -12.94 -11.53
N ARG A 23 -4.02 -13.50 -11.95
CA ARG A 23 -2.85 -13.61 -11.07
C ARG A 23 -2.29 -12.21 -10.86
N ILE A 24 -2.31 -11.76 -9.61
CA ILE A 24 -1.72 -10.47 -9.23
C ILE A 24 -0.26 -10.67 -8.84
N SER A 25 0.63 -9.88 -9.42
CA SER A 25 2.04 -9.81 -9.07
C SER A 25 2.53 -8.35 -9.03
N LEU A 26 3.69 -8.15 -8.41
CA LEU A 26 4.38 -6.87 -8.34
C LEU A 26 5.74 -7.01 -9.02
N ARG A 27 6.16 -5.97 -9.72
CA ARG A 27 7.55 -5.83 -10.17
C ARG A 27 8.04 -4.40 -9.95
N PRO A 28 9.35 -4.19 -9.77
CA PRO A 28 9.91 -2.84 -9.70
C PRO A 28 9.57 -2.02 -10.95
N VAL A 29 9.35 -0.72 -10.74
CA VAL A 29 9.26 0.29 -11.80
C VAL A 29 10.59 0.37 -12.54
N THR A 30 10.49 0.47 -13.86
CA THR A 30 11.61 0.69 -14.78
C THR A 30 11.40 1.98 -15.58
N ASP A 31 12.43 2.44 -16.30
CA ASP A 31 12.32 3.63 -17.13
C ASP A 31 11.28 3.47 -18.27
N ASP A 32 11.05 2.24 -18.73
CA ASP A 32 10.03 1.92 -19.75
C ASP A 32 8.59 2.11 -19.26
N ASP A 33 8.37 2.22 -17.94
CA ASP A 33 7.04 2.37 -17.35
C ASP A 33 6.55 3.83 -17.30
N GLN A 34 7.39 4.79 -17.70
CA GLN A 34 7.10 6.21 -17.51
C GLN A 34 5.78 6.62 -18.16
N GLU A 35 5.54 6.22 -19.41
CA GLU A 35 4.30 6.53 -20.13
C GLU A 35 3.06 5.91 -19.44
N PHE A 36 3.18 4.66 -19.01
CA PHE A 36 2.12 3.98 -18.27
C PHE A 36 1.80 4.70 -16.94
N LEU A 37 2.83 5.09 -16.19
CA LEU A 37 2.65 5.78 -14.91
C LEU A 37 2.02 7.16 -15.07
N ILE A 38 2.35 7.89 -16.14
CA ILE A 38 1.71 9.17 -16.48
C ILE A 38 0.24 8.94 -16.83
N GLN A 39 -0.08 7.93 -17.64
CA GLN A 39 -1.47 7.58 -17.97
C GLN A 39 -2.26 7.20 -16.72
N LEU A 40 -1.67 6.38 -15.84
CA LEU A 40 -2.28 6.01 -14.56
C LEU A 40 -2.53 7.25 -13.69
N TYR A 41 -1.55 8.15 -13.57
CA TYR A 41 -1.67 9.40 -12.82
C TYR A 41 -2.75 10.32 -13.38
N ALA A 42 -2.83 10.48 -14.71
CA ALA A 42 -3.88 11.25 -15.36
C ALA A 42 -5.28 10.63 -15.12
N SER A 43 -5.37 9.30 -15.08
CA SER A 43 -6.63 8.58 -14.86
C SER A 43 -7.24 8.76 -13.46
N THR A 44 -6.47 9.26 -12.48
CA THR A 44 -7.00 9.61 -11.15
C THR A 44 -7.63 11.01 -11.14
N ARG A 45 -7.44 11.81 -12.21
CA ARG A 45 -7.88 13.20 -12.34
C ARG A 45 -8.82 13.40 -13.55
N ALA A 46 -9.47 12.33 -14.00
CA ALA A 46 -10.38 12.41 -15.15
C ALA A 46 -11.51 13.43 -14.93
N GLU A 47 -12.04 13.51 -13.71
CA GLU A 47 -13.06 14.51 -13.34
C GLU A 47 -12.55 15.95 -13.44
N GLU A 48 -11.27 16.20 -13.07
CA GLU A 48 -10.65 17.52 -13.25
C GLU A 48 -10.51 17.88 -14.73
N LYS A 49 -10.16 16.91 -15.58
CA LYS A 49 -10.05 17.10 -17.04
C LYS A 49 -11.38 17.59 -17.63
N GLU A 50 -12.48 16.95 -17.24
CA GLU A 50 -13.82 17.32 -17.69
C GLU A 50 -14.21 18.73 -17.23
N LEU A 51 -13.78 19.14 -16.03
CA LEU A 51 -14.10 20.45 -15.47
C LEU A 51 -13.34 21.60 -16.17
N VAL A 52 -12.06 21.41 -16.51
CA VAL A 52 -11.23 22.49 -17.07
C VAL A 52 -11.45 22.71 -18.57
N GLY A 53 -11.93 21.70 -19.30
CA GLY A 53 -12.26 21.79 -20.72
C GLY A 53 -11.06 22.12 -21.63
N TRP A 54 -9.85 21.78 -21.22
CA TRP A 54 -8.63 22.03 -21.99
C TRP A 54 -8.49 21.08 -23.18
N PRO A 55 -7.76 21.49 -24.24
CA PRO A 55 -7.33 20.57 -25.29
C PRO A 55 -6.51 19.41 -24.71
N ASP A 56 -6.61 18.23 -25.34
CA ASP A 56 -5.94 17.01 -24.88
C ASP A 56 -4.42 17.20 -24.80
N GLU A 57 -3.80 17.87 -25.76
CA GLU A 57 -2.36 18.11 -25.78
C GLU A 57 -1.89 18.98 -24.61
N LEU A 58 -2.71 19.94 -24.18
CA LEU A 58 -2.39 20.81 -23.05
C LEU A 58 -2.56 20.06 -21.72
N TRP A 59 -3.62 19.26 -21.61
CA TRP A 59 -3.85 18.39 -20.46
C TRP A 59 -2.69 17.41 -20.28
N ASP A 60 -2.24 16.76 -21.36
CA ASP A 60 -1.16 15.78 -21.32
C ASP A 60 0.17 16.42 -20.89
N GLN A 61 0.50 17.60 -21.42
CA GLN A 61 1.69 18.34 -20.99
C GLN A 61 1.62 18.72 -19.50
N PHE A 62 0.45 19.18 -19.04
CA PHE A 62 0.24 19.54 -17.65
C PHE A 62 0.38 18.33 -16.73
N MET A 63 -0.24 17.19 -17.07
CA MET A 63 -0.14 15.95 -16.30
C MET A 63 1.28 15.41 -16.22
N ARG A 64 2.05 15.47 -17.32
CA ARG A 64 3.49 15.10 -17.32
C ARG A 64 4.28 15.94 -16.33
N MET A 65 4.15 17.26 -16.40
CA MET A 65 4.83 18.17 -15.47
C MET A 65 4.45 17.90 -14.01
N GLN A 66 3.15 17.70 -13.72
CA GLN A 66 2.69 17.40 -12.36
C GLN A 66 3.19 16.05 -11.87
N PHE A 67 3.19 15.03 -12.74
CA PHE A 67 3.71 13.70 -12.43
C PHE A 67 5.20 13.75 -12.09
N ASP A 68 6.02 14.46 -12.88
CA ASP A 68 7.45 14.58 -12.65
C ASP A 68 7.76 15.23 -11.30
N LEU A 69 7.02 16.29 -10.94
CA LEU A 69 7.12 16.94 -9.63
C LEU A 69 6.76 15.97 -8.49
N GLN A 70 5.68 15.20 -8.63
CA GLN A 70 5.28 14.21 -7.63
C GLN A 70 6.35 13.12 -7.46
N GLN A 71 6.85 12.56 -8.57
CA GLN A 71 7.87 11.51 -8.53
C GLN A 71 9.17 12.02 -7.90
N ALA A 72 9.58 13.26 -8.21
CA ALA A 72 10.72 13.89 -7.57
C ALA A 72 10.52 14.10 -6.06
N HIS A 73 9.30 14.46 -5.65
CA HIS A 73 8.96 14.56 -4.23
C HIS A 73 9.07 13.20 -3.52
N TYR A 74 8.46 12.14 -4.06
CA TYR A 74 8.52 10.80 -3.47
C TYR A 74 9.96 10.30 -3.32
N ARG A 75 10.80 10.45 -4.35
CA ARG A 75 12.21 10.04 -4.27
C ARG A 75 13.04 10.81 -3.24
N ARG A 76 12.61 12.01 -2.84
CA ARG A 76 13.31 12.86 -1.86
C ARG A 76 12.76 12.73 -0.44
N SER A 77 11.51 12.33 -0.29
CA SER A 77 10.79 12.36 1.00
C SER A 77 10.76 11.02 1.74
N TYR A 78 11.20 9.94 1.08
CA TYR A 78 11.20 8.59 1.63
C TYR A 78 12.59 7.97 1.53
N ASP A 79 13.03 7.30 2.59
CA ASP A 79 14.41 6.82 2.72
C ASP A 79 14.65 5.52 1.95
N ASN A 80 13.66 4.61 1.94
CA ASN A 80 13.76 3.33 1.24
C ASN A 80 12.44 2.91 0.57
N PRO A 81 11.90 3.72 -0.36
CA PRO A 81 10.65 3.41 -1.05
C PRO A 81 10.82 2.27 -2.06
N SER A 82 9.93 1.28 -2.01
CA SER A 82 9.66 0.41 -3.15
C SER A 82 8.65 1.09 -4.09
N PHE A 83 9.02 1.17 -5.36
CA PHE A 83 8.15 1.65 -6.43
C PHE A 83 7.81 0.48 -7.32
N ASP A 84 6.59 -0.05 -7.20
CA ASP A 84 6.19 -1.27 -7.89
C ASP A 84 5.02 -1.04 -8.87
N ILE A 85 5.09 -1.69 -10.03
CA ILE A 85 3.98 -1.86 -10.96
C ILE A 85 3.15 -3.06 -10.52
N ILE A 86 1.83 -2.89 -10.48
CA ILE A 86 0.87 -3.96 -10.26
C ILE A 86 0.57 -4.61 -11.60
N LEU A 87 0.77 -5.93 -11.69
CA LEU A 87 0.46 -6.73 -12.86
C LEU A 87 -0.75 -7.63 -12.58
N ALA A 88 -1.67 -7.71 -13.53
CA ALA A 88 -2.73 -8.72 -13.57
C ALA A 88 -2.53 -9.59 -14.82
N ASP A 89 -2.16 -10.86 -14.64
CA ASP A 89 -1.75 -11.77 -15.72
C ASP A 89 -0.74 -11.10 -16.68
N ASP A 90 0.34 -10.57 -16.09
CA ASP A 90 1.45 -9.85 -16.75
C ASP A 90 1.08 -8.51 -17.42
N THR A 91 -0.18 -8.07 -17.32
CA THR A 91 -0.63 -6.77 -17.81
C THR A 91 -0.47 -5.70 -16.72
N PRO A 92 0.21 -4.56 -16.97
CA PRO A 92 0.22 -3.43 -16.04
C PRO A 92 -1.18 -2.88 -15.79
N VAL A 93 -1.59 -2.85 -14.52
CA VAL A 93 -2.93 -2.38 -14.10
C VAL A 93 -2.90 -1.26 -13.08
N GLY A 94 -1.75 -1.02 -12.45
CA GLY A 94 -1.61 0.05 -11.48
C GLY A 94 -0.21 0.16 -10.89
N ARG A 95 -0.11 0.84 -9.75
CA ARG A 95 1.12 1.00 -8.97
C ARG A 95 0.87 0.83 -7.48
N LEU A 96 1.88 0.34 -6.78
CA LEU A 96 1.94 0.27 -5.33
C LEU A 96 3.29 0.84 -4.89
N TYR A 97 3.24 1.96 -4.16
CA TYR A 97 4.42 2.61 -3.61
C TYR A 97 4.40 2.49 -2.10
N LEU A 98 5.46 1.91 -1.53
CA LEU A 98 5.53 1.54 -0.12
C LEU A 98 6.93 1.79 0.42
N ASP A 99 7.06 2.58 1.49
CA ASP A 99 8.33 2.78 2.19
C ASP A 99 8.34 1.91 3.46
N ARG A 100 9.22 0.91 3.47
CA ARG A 100 9.40 -0.02 4.60
C ARG A 100 10.52 0.50 5.48
N ARG A 101 10.14 1.12 6.60
CA ARG A 101 11.07 1.68 7.59
C ARG A 101 11.31 0.69 8.72
N ALA A 102 12.26 1.03 9.58
CA ALA A 102 12.59 0.23 10.75
C ALA A 102 11.51 0.25 11.85
N ASP A 103 10.57 1.18 11.78
CA ASP A 103 9.55 1.44 12.79
C ASP A 103 8.11 1.50 12.22
N GLU A 104 7.93 1.68 10.92
CA GLU A 104 6.62 1.68 10.25
C GLU A 104 6.70 1.26 8.77
N TYR A 105 5.57 0.81 8.23
CA TYR A 105 5.34 0.70 6.78
C TYR A 105 4.48 1.87 6.33
N ARG A 106 5.02 2.74 5.50
CA ARG A 106 4.33 3.91 4.96
C ARG A 106 3.79 3.60 3.58
N LEU A 107 2.47 3.43 3.45
CA LEU A 107 1.80 3.34 2.16
C LEU A 107 1.78 4.74 1.51
N ILE A 108 2.61 4.93 0.50
CA ILE A 108 2.79 6.22 -0.18
C ILE A 108 1.66 6.42 -1.19
N ASP A 109 1.42 5.42 -2.03
CA ASP A 109 0.37 5.46 -3.04
C ASP A 109 -0.08 4.04 -3.47
N LEU A 110 -1.36 3.91 -3.78
CA LEU A 110 -1.95 2.71 -4.37
C LEU A 110 -3.01 3.16 -5.37
N ALA A 111 -2.69 3.02 -6.66
CA ALA A 111 -3.57 3.43 -7.75
C ALA A 111 -3.74 2.31 -8.76
N LEU A 112 -4.97 2.17 -9.26
CA LEU A 112 -5.33 1.25 -10.34
C LEU A 112 -5.99 2.04 -11.47
N LEU A 113 -5.76 1.60 -12.71
CA LEU A 113 -6.49 2.11 -13.86
C LEU A 113 -8.00 1.88 -13.68
N PRO A 114 -8.87 2.79 -14.16
CA PRO A 114 -10.31 2.76 -13.91
C PRO A 114 -10.97 1.40 -14.20
N GLN A 115 -10.60 0.75 -15.31
CA GLN A 115 -11.14 -0.55 -15.73
C GLN A 115 -10.77 -1.73 -14.83
N PHE A 116 -9.80 -1.58 -13.92
CA PHE A 116 -9.40 -2.60 -12.95
C PHE A 116 -9.86 -2.29 -11.50
N ARG A 117 -10.59 -1.17 -11.30
CA ARG A 117 -11.17 -0.81 -10.00
C ARG A 117 -12.41 -1.66 -9.72
N GLY A 118 -12.75 -1.82 -8.43
CA GLY A 118 -13.91 -2.63 -8.02
C GLY A 118 -13.74 -4.15 -8.14
N LEU A 119 -12.60 -4.63 -8.67
CA LEU A 119 -12.30 -6.06 -8.82
C LEU A 119 -11.60 -6.69 -7.60
N GLY A 120 -11.42 -5.93 -6.51
CA GLY A 120 -10.78 -6.40 -5.28
C GLY A 120 -9.25 -6.44 -5.32
N ILE A 121 -8.60 -6.06 -6.43
CA ILE A 121 -7.12 -6.05 -6.58
C ILE A 121 -6.46 -5.19 -5.50
N GLY A 122 -6.84 -3.91 -5.43
CA GLY A 122 -6.25 -2.97 -4.46
C GLY A 122 -6.51 -3.40 -3.02
N SER A 123 -7.71 -3.94 -2.75
CA SER A 123 -8.05 -4.49 -1.43
C SER A 123 -7.19 -5.69 -1.06
N SER A 124 -6.90 -6.58 -2.01
CA SER A 124 -6.03 -7.73 -1.80
C SER A 124 -4.59 -7.32 -1.52
N LEU A 125 -4.06 -6.37 -2.28
CA LEU A 125 -2.70 -5.84 -2.09
C LEU A 125 -2.55 -5.16 -0.74
N LEU A 126 -3.52 -4.33 -0.36
CA LEU A 126 -3.48 -3.67 0.95
C LEU A 126 -3.56 -4.66 2.11
N LYS A 127 -4.39 -5.71 1.99
CA LYS A 127 -4.43 -6.80 2.99
C LYS A 127 -3.09 -7.53 3.08
N ALA A 128 -2.42 -7.77 1.96
CA ALA A 128 -1.09 -8.38 1.95
C ALA A 128 -0.06 -7.50 2.68
N VAL A 129 -0.07 -6.17 2.43
CA VAL A 129 0.80 -5.22 3.16
C VAL A 129 0.49 -5.23 4.66
N VAL A 130 -0.78 -5.23 5.03
CA VAL A 130 -1.19 -5.30 6.44
C VAL A 130 -0.75 -6.62 7.09
N GLN A 131 -0.91 -7.75 6.40
CA GLN A 131 -0.45 -9.04 6.91
C GLN A 131 1.07 -9.07 7.10
N GLU A 132 1.82 -8.58 6.12
CA GLU A 132 3.28 -8.44 6.22
C GLU A 132 3.66 -7.59 7.45
N SER A 133 2.97 -6.46 7.66
CA SER A 133 3.19 -5.59 8.81
C SER A 133 2.89 -6.28 10.15
N GLU A 134 1.85 -7.11 10.21
CA GLU A 134 1.49 -7.88 11.41
C GLU A 134 2.53 -8.96 11.73
N GLU A 135 3.04 -9.63 10.70
CA GLU A 135 4.08 -10.64 10.84
C GLU A 135 5.37 -10.02 11.40
N GLN A 136 5.73 -8.83 10.93
CA GLN A 136 6.93 -8.09 11.36
C GLN A 136 6.74 -7.24 12.62
N GLY A 137 5.49 -6.99 13.03
CA GLY A 137 5.19 -6.17 14.20
C GLY A 137 5.34 -4.67 13.99
N PHE A 138 5.23 -4.19 12.75
CA PHE A 138 5.29 -2.77 12.41
C PHE A 138 3.91 -2.20 12.05
N PRO A 139 3.57 -0.98 12.49
CA PRO A 139 2.36 -0.30 12.06
C PRO A 139 2.40 0.02 10.57
N VAL A 140 1.22 0.11 9.95
CA VAL A 140 1.05 0.67 8.60
C VAL A 140 0.47 2.06 8.71
N SER A 141 1.01 3.02 7.97
CA SER A 141 0.54 4.40 7.97
C SER A 141 0.32 4.95 6.54
N LEU A 142 -0.61 5.88 6.39
CA LEU A 142 -0.98 6.47 5.11
C LEU A 142 -1.52 7.90 5.26
N HIS A 143 -1.51 8.64 4.16
CA HIS A 143 -2.22 9.92 4.03
C HIS A 143 -3.35 9.78 3.03
N VAL A 144 -4.51 10.34 3.36
CA VAL A 144 -5.70 10.28 2.50
C VAL A 144 -6.47 11.58 2.59
N GLU A 145 -6.97 12.06 1.45
CA GLU A 145 -7.81 13.26 1.40
C GLU A 145 -9.11 13.06 2.16
N LYS A 146 -9.56 14.11 2.85
CA LYS A 146 -10.76 14.05 3.73
C LYS A 146 -12.06 13.68 3.02
N HIS A 147 -12.16 13.99 1.73
CA HIS A 147 -13.37 13.74 0.94
C HIS A 147 -13.28 12.46 0.12
N ASN A 148 -12.20 11.68 0.26
CA ASN A 148 -12.03 10.46 -0.50
C ASN A 148 -12.95 9.34 0.04
N PRO A 149 -13.83 8.76 -0.79
CA PRO A 149 -14.74 7.68 -0.37
C PRO A 149 -14.06 6.44 0.21
N ILE A 150 -12.75 6.26 -0.05
CA ILE A 150 -11.96 5.12 0.46
C ILE A 150 -11.76 5.16 1.99
N LEU A 151 -12.06 6.28 2.66
CA LEU A 151 -11.89 6.42 4.11
C LEU A 151 -12.61 5.34 4.91
N ASP A 152 -13.85 5.02 4.55
CA ASP A 152 -14.62 4.00 5.27
C ASP A 152 -14.06 2.61 5.06
N TYR A 153 -13.46 2.36 3.89
CA TYR A 153 -12.73 1.13 3.64
C TYR A 153 -11.50 1.01 4.55
N TYR A 154 -10.70 2.07 4.69
CA TYR A 154 -9.55 2.09 5.59
C TYR A 154 -9.95 1.88 7.05
N ARG A 155 -11.04 2.51 7.51
CA ARG A 155 -11.58 2.29 8.86
C ARG A 155 -11.97 0.83 9.10
N ARG A 156 -12.67 0.22 8.14
CA ARG A 156 -13.13 -1.17 8.25
C ARG A 156 -11.99 -2.19 8.36
N ILE A 157 -10.84 -1.92 7.75
CA ILE A 157 -9.66 -2.80 7.83
C ILE A 157 -8.75 -2.47 9.04
N GLY A 158 -9.14 -1.53 9.89
CA GLY A 158 -8.48 -1.23 11.17
C GLY A 158 -7.57 0.00 11.18
N PHE A 159 -7.54 0.81 10.13
CA PHE A 159 -6.87 2.12 10.21
C PHE A 159 -7.71 3.09 11.04
N ARG A 160 -7.04 3.87 11.89
CA ARG A 160 -7.61 4.97 12.66
C ARG A 160 -6.95 6.28 12.27
N ILE A 161 -7.69 7.37 12.36
CA ILE A 161 -7.12 8.72 12.18
C ILE A 161 -6.21 8.98 13.38
N ALA A 162 -4.93 9.23 13.12
CA ALA A 162 -3.95 9.64 14.13
C ALA A 162 -3.84 11.17 14.19
N GLU A 163 -3.88 11.84 13.03
CA GLU A 163 -3.81 13.30 12.95
C GLU A 163 -4.70 13.85 11.83
N ASP A 164 -5.24 15.05 12.05
CA ASP A 164 -5.86 15.87 11.01
C ASP A 164 -4.86 16.92 10.52
N ARG A 165 -4.50 16.86 9.24
CA ARG A 165 -3.53 17.75 8.60
C ARG A 165 -4.18 18.67 7.56
N GLY A 166 -5.34 19.23 7.90
CA GLY A 166 -6.02 20.22 7.08
C GLY A 166 -6.77 19.58 5.91
N ALA A 167 -6.15 19.38 4.76
CA ALA A 167 -6.77 18.73 3.60
C ALA A 167 -6.72 17.19 3.66
N TYR A 168 -5.83 16.64 4.49
CA TYR A 168 -5.56 15.21 4.58
C TYR A 168 -5.73 14.69 6.01
N PHE A 169 -6.14 13.43 6.14
CA PHE A 169 -5.96 12.66 7.37
C PHE A 169 -4.68 11.85 7.30
N TYR A 170 -3.92 11.86 8.40
CA TYR A 170 -2.91 10.85 8.65
C TYR A 170 -3.57 9.68 9.38
N MET A 171 -3.55 8.50 8.77
CA MET A 171 -4.15 7.29 9.33
C MET A 171 -3.07 6.26 9.63
N ILE A 172 -3.27 5.53 10.74
CA ILE A 172 -2.37 4.47 11.20
C ILE A 172 -3.16 3.22 11.56
N ARG A 173 -2.61 2.06 11.26
CA ARG A 173 -3.05 0.75 11.74
C ARG A 173 -1.89 0.12 12.49
N THR A 174 -2.07 -0.16 13.77
CA THR A 174 -1.10 -0.91 14.57
C THR A 174 -1.28 -2.41 14.34
N PRO A 175 -0.21 -3.22 14.42
CA PRO A 175 -0.33 -4.67 14.42
C PRO A 175 -1.29 -5.12 15.53
N ALA A 176 -2.05 -6.19 15.29
CA ALA A 176 -2.68 -6.88 16.41
C ALA A 176 -1.57 -7.37 17.35
N ALA A 177 -1.73 -7.15 18.66
CA ALA A 177 -0.79 -7.69 19.63
C ALA A 177 -0.69 -9.20 19.40
N LYS A 178 0.49 -9.72 19.06
CA LYS A 178 0.73 -11.15 19.16
C LYS A 178 0.55 -11.47 20.64
N ASP A 179 -0.45 -12.26 20.97
CA ASP A 179 -0.57 -12.87 22.30
C ASP A 179 0.79 -13.51 22.62
N ARG A 180 1.57 -12.86 23.48
CA ARG A 180 2.82 -13.41 24.02
C ARG A 180 2.49 -14.39 25.15
N SER A 181 1.53 -15.28 24.94
CA SER A 181 1.19 -16.35 25.87
C SER A 181 1.84 -17.66 25.39
N GLY A 182 3.08 -17.87 25.82
CA GLY A 182 3.81 -19.11 25.57
C GLY A 182 5.23 -19.12 26.15
N GLY A 183 5.33 -19.42 27.45
CA GLY A 183 6.58 -19.72 28.18
C GLY A 183 7.07 -18.52 29.02
N ASP A 184 7.27 -18.60 30.32
CA ASP A 184 7.33 -19.74 31.23
C ASP A 184 7.06 -19.21 32.65
N ASP A 185 6.19 -19.92 33.35
CA ASP A 185 5.98 -19.78 34.79
C ASP A 185 7.02 -20.67 35.47
N THR A 186 8.15 -20.07 35.85
CA THR A 186 8.91 -20.58 36.99
C THR A 186 9.11 -19.44 37.95
N GLY A 187 8.28 -19.43 38.99
CA GLY A 187 8.43 -18.56 40.13
C GLY A 187 9.86 -18.56 40.68
N ARG A 188 10.33 -17.37 41.04
CA ARG A 188 11.23 -17.17 42.16
C ARG A 188 10.91 -15.82 42.80
N GLU A 189 10.51 -15.91 44.06
CA GLU A 189 10.27 -14.80 44.99
C GLU A 189 11.51 -13.89 45.15
N PRO A 190 11.33 -12.65 45.67
CA PRO A 190 12.33 -11.61 45.63
C PRO A 190 13.33 -11.74 46.79
N GLU A 191 14.61 -11.58 46.49
CA GLU A 191 15.65 -11.35 47.50
C GLU A 191 15.96 -9.85 47.53
N GLU A 192 15.67 -9.24 48.67
CA GLU A 192 16.12 -7.91 49.05
C GLU A 192 17.66 -7.88 49.11
N GLY A 193 18.26 -6.80 48.62
CA GLY A 193 19.71 -6.59 48.74
C GLY A 193 20.09 -5.19 48.31
N ASN A 194 20.22 -4.30 49.28
CA ASN A 194 20.92 -3.02 49.19
C ASN A 194 22.28 -3.18 48.50
N ASP A 195 22.70 -2.19 47.68
CA ASP A 195 24.09 -1.71 47.66
C ASP A 195 24.22 -0.39 46.86
N GLU A 196 24.27 0.67 47.66
CA GLU A 196 25.05 1.90 47.61
C GLU A 196 26.17 2.08 46.53
N PHE A 197 26.05 3.16 45.74
CA PHE A 197 27.11 4.09 45.22
C PHE A 197 28.12 3.62 44.14
N PRO A 198 28.79 4.55 43.40
CA PRO A 198 28.87 6.02 43.57
C PRO A 198 28.24 6.91 42.50
#